data_AF-A0A4Y3QT59-F1
#
_entry.id   AF-A0A4Y3QT59-F1
#
_cell.length_a   1.000
_cell.length_b   1.000
_cell.length_c   1.000
_cell.angle_alpha   90.00
_cell.angle_beta   90.00
_cell.angle_gamma   90.00
#
_symmetry.space_group_name_H-M   'P 1'
#
loop_
_entity.id
_entity.type
_entity.pdbx_description
1 polymer ?
#
loop_
_entity_poly.entity_id
_entity_poly.type
_entity_poly.pdbx_seq_one_letter_code
_entity_poly.pdbx_strand_id
1 'polypeptide(L)' 'MLDVALAAQVSPETLRKIESGRVATPAFPTIAAIADVLGLSLDAVWSEISGAGRSAGRTGSAHGARQQLVS' A
#
# COMPACT_ATOMS: atom_id res chain seq x y z
N MET A 1 -8.96 -3.88 14.65
CA MET A 1 -9.50 -2.65 14.03
C MET A 1 -9.75 -1.55 15.06
N LEU A 2 -10.49 -1.80 16.15
CA LEU A 2 -10.65 -0.81 17.25
C LEU A 2 -9.29 -0.41 17.86
N ASP A 3 -8.45 -1.38 18.21
CA ASP A 3 -7.17 -1.12 18.86
C ASP A 3 -6.22 -0.30 17.97
N VAL A 4 -6.16 -0.64 16.68
CA VAL A 4 -5.38 0.11 15.68
C VAL A 4 -5.87 1.54 15.57
N ALA A 5 -7.19 1.76 15.52
CA ALA A 5 -7.76 3.09 15.42
C ALA A 5 -7.41 3.95 16.65
N LEU A 6 -7.57 3.38 17.86
CA LEU A 6 -7.25 4.08 19.10
C LEU A 6 -5.76 4.39 19.22
N ALA A 7 -4.89 3.44 18.91
CA ALA A 7 -3.45 3.64 18.91
C ALA A 7 -3.02 4.70 17.89
N ALA A 8 -3.65 4.74 16.71
CA ALA A 8 -3.37 5.72 15.65
C ALA A 8 -4.10 7.07 15.87
N GLN A 9 -4.76 7.26 17.02
CA GLN A 9 -5.50 8.48 17.39
C GLN A 9 -6.58 8.87 16.36
N VAL A 10 -7.25 7.86 15.78
CA VAL A 10 -8.39 8.05 14.88
C VAL A 10 -9.62 7.29 15.39
N SER A 11 -10.81 7.76 15.02
CA SER A 11 -12.02 7.01 15.34
C SER A 11 -12.07 5.68 14.55
N PRO A 12 -12.62 4.59 15.11
CA PRO A 12 -12.83 3.34 14.38
C PRO A 12 -13.64 3.51 13.10
N GLU A 13 -14.58 4.46 13.10
CA GLU A 13 -15.39 4.80 11.93
C GLU A 13 -14.57 5.54 10.86
N THR A 14 -13.62 6.38 11.26
CA THR A 14 -12.66 7.00 10.35
C THR A 14 -11.79 5.94 9.67
N LEU A 15 -11.26 4.99 10.45
CA LEU A 15 -10.46 3.90 9.90
C LEU A 15 -11.25 3.05 8.90
N ARG A 16 -12.51 2.69 9.23
CA ARG A 16 -13.42 2.00 8.28
C ARG A 16 -13.63 2.77 6.98
N LYS A 17 -13.78 4.09 7.06
CA LYS A 17 -13.95 4.93 5.85
C LYS A 17 -12.66 4.97 5.01
N ILE A 18 -11.49 4.95 5.64
CA ILE A 18 -10.21 4.87 4.94
C ILE A 18 -10.09 3.51 4.22
N GLU A 19 -10.34 2.41 4.94
CA GLU A 19 -10.30 1.04 4.37
C GLU A 19 -11.25 0.85 3.19
N SER A 20 -12.46 1.40 3.29
CA SER A 20 -13.46 1.32 2.22
C SER A 20 -13.27 2.35 1.10
N GLY A 21 -12.25 3.21 1.17
CA GLY A 21 -12.01 4.26 0.18
C GLY A 21 -13.03 5.41 0.22
N ARG A 22 -13.82 5.52 1.30
CA ARG A 22 -14.84 6.58 1.50
C ARG A 22 -14.26 7.85 2.13
N VAL A 23 -12.95 7.92 2.33
CA VAL A 23 -12.22 9.18 2.57
C VAL A 23 -11.43 9.50 1.31
N ALA A 24 -11.88 10.49 0.55
CA ALA A 24 -11.25 10.86 -0.72
C ALA A 24 -9.81 11.36 -0.55
N THR A 25 -9.53 12.06 0.57
CA THR A 25 -8.23 12.66 0.86
C THR A 25 -7.93 12.58 2.36
N PRO A 26 -7.55 11.40 2.89
CA PRO A 26 -7.09 11.32 4.27
C PRO A 26 -5.82 12.16 4.44
N ALA A 27 -5.69 12.84 5.58
CA ALA A 27 -4.49 13.61 5.87
C ALA A 27 -3.27 12.68 5.93
N PHE A 28 -2.15 13.08 5.33
CA PHE A 28 -0.93 12.27 5.33
C PHE A 28 -0.46 11.84 6.75
N PRO A 29 -0.48 12.71 7.78
CA PRO A 29 -0.16 12.29 9.14
C PRO A 29 -1.05 11.16 9.67
N THR A 30 -2.30 11.10 9.25
CA THR A 30 -3.21 10.01 9.61
C THR A 30 -2.74 8.67 9.02
N ILE A 31 -2.31 8.68 7.76
CA ILE A 31 -1.76 7.48 7.11
C ILE A 31 -0.46 7.05 7.78
N ALA A 32 0.42 8.01 8.10
CA ALA A 32 1.68 7.74 8.80
C ALA A 32 1.45 7.11 10.19
N ALA A 33 0.51 7.64 10.99
CA ALA A 33 0.19 7.09 12.30
C ALA A 33 -0.37 5.66 12.22
N ILE A 34 -1.24 5.37 11.25
CA ILE A 34 -1.77 4.02 11.04
C ILE A 34 -0.63 3.05 10.65
N ALA A 35 0.27 3.48 9.76
CA ALA A 35 1.40 2.66 9.33
C ALA A 35 2.35 2.34 10.50
N ASP A 36 2.66 3.32 11.34
CA ASP A 36 3.51 3.17 12.52
C ASP A 36 2.93 2.15 13.52
N VAL A 37 1.63 2.27 13.84
CA VAL A 37 0.92 1.32 14.72
C VAL A 37 0.93 -0.12 14.17
N LEU A 38 0.89 -0.28 12.85
CA LEU A 38 0.95 -1.58 12.19
C LEU A 38 2.38 -2.11 12.00
N GLY A 39 3.41 -1.34 12.40
CA GLY A 39 4.81 -1.69 12.19
C GLY A 39 5.22 -1.70 10.71
N LEU A 40 4.54 -0.91 9.88
CA LEU A 40 4.78 -0.82 8.44
C LEU A 40 5.54 0.47 8.10
N SER A 41 6.57 0.34 7.27
CA SER A 41 7.19 1.51 6.64
C SER A 41 6.26 2.09 5.57
N LEU A 42 6.22 3.42 5.46
CA LEU A 42 5.50 4.11 4.38
C LEU A 42 6.04 3.72 2.99
N ASP A 43 7.32 3.37 2.88
CA ASP A 43 7.89 2.87 1.62
C ASP A 43 7.29 1.51 1.22
N ALA A 44 7.04 0.63 2.20
CA ALA A 44 6.41 -0.66 1.96
C ALA A 44 4.96 -0.47 1.50
N VAL A 45 4.21 0.41 2.17
CA VAL A 45 2.84 0.78 1.77
C VAL A 45 2.81 1.36 0.35
N TRP A 46 3.74 2.26 0.03
CA TRP A 46 3.85 2.86 -1.30
C TRP A 46 4.22 1.83 -2.37
N SER A 47 5.15 0.92 -2.08
CA SER A 47 5.57 -0.15 -2.99
C SER A 47 4.39 -1.05 -3.38
N GLU A 48 3.56 -1.44 -2.42
CA GLU A 48 2.37 -2.26 -2.67
C GLU A 48 1.34 -1.53 -3.55
N ILE A 49 1.00 -0.28 -3.22
CA ILE A 49 0.00 0.51 -3.98
C ILE A 49 0.51 0.79 -5.39
N SER A 50 1.78 1.16 -5.53
CA SER A 50 2.41 1.43 -6.83
C SER A 50 2.61 0.16 -7.65
N GLY A 51 2.81 -0.99 -7.00
CA GLY A 51 2.96 -2.30 -7.61
C GLY A 51 1.64 -2.90 -8.09
N ALA A 52 0.56 -2.70 -7.34
CA ALA A 52 -0.79 -3.16 -7.68
C ALA A 52 -1.27 -2.62 -9.04
N GLY A 53 -0.97 -1.36 -9.34
CA GLY A 53 -1.25 -0.76 -10.67
C GLY A 53 -0.39 -1.32 -11.81
N ARG A 54 0.77 -1.92 -11.51
CA ARG A 54 1.70 -2.47 -12.52
C ARG A 54 1.54 -3.97 -12.75
N SER A 55 0.99 -4.73 -11.79
CA SER A 55 0.74 -6.17 -11.97
C SER A 55 -0.44 -6.47 -12.89
N ALA A 56 -1.42 -5.57 -13.00
CA ALA A 56 -2.52 -5.68 -13.97
C ALA A 56 -2.06 -5.60 -15.45
N GLY A 57 -0.82 -5.17 -15.72
CA GLY A 57 -0.23 -5.07 -17.05
C GLY A 57 0.92 -6.04 -17.36
N ARG A 58 1.24 -7.00 -16.48
CA ARG A 58 2.37 -7.94 -16.65
C ARG A 58 1.98 -9.41 -16.80
N THR A 59 0.77 -9.70 -17.25
CA THR A 59 0.48 -11.00 -17.89
C THR A 59 0.93 -10.93 -19.34
N GLY A 60 2.21 -11.16 -19.57
CA GLY A 60 2.79 -11.35 -20.90
C GLY A 60 3.90 -10.37 -21.25
N SER A 61 5.13 -10.68 -20.85
CA SER A 61 6.26 -10.62 -21.78
C SER A 61 7.49 -11.29 -21.14
N ALA A 62 8.06 -12.21 -21.91
CA ALA A 62 9.16 -13.09 -21.58
C ALA A 62 10.38 -12.38 -20.97
N HIS A 63 10.84 -12.87 -19.81
CA HIS A 63 12.17 -12.58 -19.28
C HIS A 63 13.20 -13.69 -19.57
N GLY A 64 12.94 -14.51 -20.60
CA GLY A 64 13.82 -15.62 -21.01
C GLY A 64 14.24 -15.50 -22.47
N ALA A 65 14.96 -14.44 -22.87
CA ALA A 65 15.55 -14.35 -24.22
C ALA A 65 16.68 -13.31 -24.35
N ARG A 66 17.55 -13.15 -23.34
CA ARG A 66 18.75 -12.28 -23.47
C ARG A 66 20.06 -12.89 -22.95
N GLN A 67 20.12 -14.21 -22.86
CA GLN A 67 21.37 -14.95 -22.60
C GLN A 67 21.57 -16.03 -23.66
N GLN A 68 21.82 -15.62 -24.90
CA GLN A 68 22.41 -16.45 -25.94
C GLN A 68 22.68 -15.50 -27.11
N LEU A 69 23.89 -14.94 -27.17
CA LEU A 69 24.57 -14.41 -28.37
C LEU A 69 25.91 -13.77 -27.92
N VAL A 70 26.75 -14.56 -27.25
CA VAL A 70 28.22 -14.44 -27.26
C VAL A 70 28.74 -15.86 -27.00
N SER A 71 29.18 -16.51 -28.07
CA SER A 71 30.27 -17.50 -28.19
C SER A 71 30.12 -18.25 -29.51
#